data_AF-A0A972LXM8-F1
#
_entry.id   AF-A0A972LXM8-F1
#
_cell.length_a   1.000
_cell.length_b   1.000
_cell.length_c   1.000
_cell.angle_alpha   90.00
_cell.angle_beta   90.00
_cell.angle_gamma   90.00
#
_symmetry.space_group_name_H-M   'P 1'
#
loop_
_entity.id
_entity.type
_entity.pdbx_description
1 polymer ?
#
loop_
_entity_poly.entity_id
_entity_poly.type
_entity_poly.pdbx_seq_one_letter_code
_entity_poly.pdbx_strand_id
1 'polypeptide(L)'
;MAVDREEMVRKYLELVEKVVRKFSYTSLPPRIDEDDLRSEALLALLKSIDTYNPNKGVPFEVYAYRNMRNAIVDFLRKQGYFSRAQYDKYKDMEEKYMHGEITEAEFDSLEGVAELSLESYLMRVYEEFPSRSNIEEEMAREELIKVVAEAIKSELDEKERLIITLRYYEGLAFKEIAHILDISPSRVSQLHTKALMKLKNYVKERYKGWVPY
;
A
#
# COMPACT_ATOMS: atom_id res chain seq x y z
N MET A 1 -28.95 23.89 12.37
CA MET A 1 -28.35 22.56 12.14
C MET A 1 -27.66 22.39 10.78
N ALA A 2 -27.83 23.29 9.79
CA ALA A 2 -27.10 23.20 8.51
C ALA A 2 -25.67 23.80 8.55
N VAL A 3 -25.40 24.68 9.52
CA VAL A 3 -24.15 25.47 9.61
C VAL A 3 -22.91 24.61 9.90
N ASP A 4 -23.06 23.55 10.69
CA ASP A 4 -21.94 22.66 11.10
C ASP A 4 -21.43 21.79 9.94
N ARG A 5 -22.33 21.29 9.09
CA ARG A 5 -21.97 20.41 7.97
C ARG A 5 -21.25 21.18 6.86
N GLU A 6 -21.71 22.38 6.56
CA GLU A 6 -21.10 23.24 5.54
C GLU A 6 -19.70 23.72 5.97
N GLU A 7 -19.53 24.08 7.26
CA GLU A 7 -18.24 24.46 7.83
C GLU A 7 -17.24 23.29 7.82
N MET A 8 -17.69 22.09 8.18
CA MET A 8 -16.88 20.88 8.13
C MET A 8 -16.46 20.53 6.69
N VAL A 9 -17.37 20.64 5.71
CA VAL A 9 -17.01 20.43 4.30
C VAL A 9 -15.95 21.44 3.83
N ARG A 10 -16.11 22.72 4.16
CA ARG A 10 -15.12 23.76 3.82
C ARG A 10 -13.76 23.46 4.46
N LYS A 11 -13.74 23.02 5.72
CA LYS A 11 -12.51 22.66 6.45
C LYS A 11 -11.73 21.53 5.76
N TYR A 12 -12.41 20.55 5.18
CA TYR A 12 -11.77 19.36 4.58
C TYR A 12 -11.72 19.39 3.05
N LEU A 13 -12.04 20.51 2.41
CA LEU A 13 -11.99 20.64 0.95
C LEU A 13 -10.57 20.39 0.40
N GLU A 14 -9.54 20.87 1.08
CA GLU A 14 -8.15 20.57 0.70
C GLU A 14 -7.81 19.06 0.80
N LEU A 15 -8.46 18.33 1.71
CA LEU A 15 -8.26 16.89 1.83
C LEU A 15 -8.89 16.17 0.63
N VAL A 16 -10.04 16.62 0.15
CA VAL A 16 -10.67 16.12 -1.09
C VAL A 16 -9.72 16.30 -2.27
N GLU A 17 -9.20 17.52 -2.48
CA GLU A 17 -8.27 17.80 -3.58
C GLU A 17 -6.99 16.95 -3.48
N LYS A 18 -6.47 16.75 -2.27
CA LYS A 18 -5.31 15.87 -2.04
C LYS A 18 -5.60 14.42 -2.43
N VAL A 19 -6.78 13.89 -2.07
CA VAL A 19 -7.20 12.53 -2.45
C VAL A 19 -7.31 12.45 -3.96
N VAL A 20 -8.06 13.35 -4.60
CA VAL A 20 -8.33 13.34 -6.05
C VAL A 20 -7.03 13.43 -6.85
N ARG A 21 -6.16 14.37 -6.52
CA ARG A 21 -4.86 14.54 -7.20
C ARG A 21 -4.02 13.26 -7.21
N LYS A 22 -4.06 12.46 -6.14
CA LYS A 22 -3.34 11.17 -6.09
C LYS A 22 -3.81 10.18 -7.16
N PHE A 23 -5.07 10.25 -7.58
CA PHE A 23 -5.58 9.49 -8.70
C PHE A 23 -5.26 10.17 -10.05
N SER A 24 -5.30 11.50 -10.13
CA SER A 24 -5.02 12.25 -11.37
C SER A 24 -3.59 12.12 -11.90
N TYR A 25 -2.58 12.09 -11.03
CA TYR A 25 -1.17 12.04 -11.44
C TYR A 25 -0.69 10.66 -11.94
N THR A 26 -1.51 9.62 -11.81
CA THR A 26 -1.09 8.23 -12.05
C THR A 26 -1.62 7.67 -13.38
N SER A 27 -1.78 8.51 -14.39
CA SER A 27 -2.34 8.16 -15.71
C SER A 27 -3.79 7.69 -15.63
N LEU A 28 -4.72 8.63 -15.40
CA LEU A 28 -6.15 8.35 -15.59
C LEU A 28 -6.41 7.88 -17.02
N PRO A 29 -7.30 6.89 -17.22
CA PRO A 29 -7.78 6.58 -18.55
C PRO A 29 -8.37 7.85 -19.20
N PRO A 30 -8.18 8.07 -20.51
CA PRO A 30 -8.48 9.34 -21.19
C PRO A 30 -9.96 9.76 -21.21
N ARG A 31 -10.84 9.03 -20.53
CA ARG A 31 -12.30 9.29 -20.44
C ARG A 31 -12.79 9.62 -19.02
N ILE A 32 -11.92 9.68 -18.02
CA ILE A 32 -12.32 9.99 -16.64
C ILE A 32 -11.98 11.44 -16.34
N ASP A 33 -13.00 12.23 -16.01
CA ASP A 33 -12.84 13.61 -15.58
C ASP A 33 -12.41 13.66 -14.10
N GLU A 34 -11.49 14.57 -13.77
CA GLU A 34 -11.10 14.82 -12.38
C GLU A 34 -12.30 15.33 -11.56
N ASP A 35 -13.24 16.03 -12.21
CA ASP A 35 -14.47 16.54 -11.61
C ASP A 35 -15.40 15.40 -11.14
N ASP A 36 -15.40 14.25 -11.84
CA ASP A 36 -16.17 13.07 -11.42
C ASP A 36 -15.55 12.44 -10.16
N LEU A 37 -14.23 12.32 -10.13
CA LEU A 37 -13.51 11.81 -8.94
C LEU A 37 -13.71 12.71 -7.73
N ARG A 38 -13.67 14.03 -7.95
CA ARG A 38 -13.94 15.04 -6.93
C ARG A 38 -15.36 14.94 -6.40
N SER A 39 -16.33 14.71 -7.28
CA SER A 39 -17.74 14.53 -6.90
C SER A 39 -17.92 13.29 -6.02
N GLU A 40 -17.32 12.16 -6.39
CA GLU A 40 -17.37 10.91 -5.61
C GLU A 40 -16.69 11.06 -4.24
N ALA A 41 -15.53 11.73 -4.20
CA ALA A 41 -14.85 12.03 -2.95
C ALA A 41 -15.67 12.98 -2.05
N LEU A 42 -16.31 14.02 -2.60
CA LEU A 42 -17.16 14.93 -1.83
C LEU A 42 -18.37 14.22 -1.23
N LEU A 43 -19.02 13.35 -2.00
CA LEU A 43 -20.15 12.54 -1.50
C LEU A 43 -19.71 11.61 -0.36
N ALA A 44 -18.54 10.99 -0.49
CA ALA A 44 -17.98 10.14 0.54
C ALA A 44 -17.54 10.92 1.78
N LEU A 45 -17.01 12.14 1.63
CA LEU A 45 -16.71 13.05 2.74
C LEU A 45 -17.98 13.41 3.51
N LEU A 46 -19.04 13.81 2.80
CA LEU A 46 -20.34 14.15 3.40
C LEU A 46 -20.88 12.97 4.22
N LYS A 47 -20.85 11.77 3.65
CA LYS A 47 -21.25 10.55 4.36
C LYS A 47 -20.36 10.31 5.59
N SER A 48 -19.05 10.54 5.46
CA SER A 48 -18.10 10.36 6.56
C SER A 48 -18.35 11.34 7.70
N ILE A 49 -18.71 12.60 7.41
CA ILE A 49 -19.10 13.59 8.42
C ILE A 49 -20.30 13.06 9.22
N ASP A 50 -21.30 12.52 8.53
CA ASP A 50 -22.53 12.05 9.17
C ASP A 50 -22.34 10.75 9.98
N THR A 51 -21.41 9.88 9.59
CA THR A 51 -21.24 8.54 10.18
C THR A 51 -20.02 8.41 11.09
N TYR A 52 -19.23 9.46 11.25
CA TYR A 52 -18.02 9.42 12.07
C TYR A 52 -18.35 9.23 13.56
N ASN A 53 -17.58 8.36 14.22
CA ASN A 53 -17.69 8.12 15.64
C ASN A 53 -16.33 8.37 16.31
N PRO A 54 -16.15 9.50 17.02
CA PRO A 54 -14.91 9.83 17.71
C PRO A 54 -14.45 8.80 18.75
N ASN A 55 -15.38 8.05 19.34
CA ASN A 55 -15.08 7.05 20.38
C ASN A 55 -14.34 5.82 19.82
N LYS A 56 -14.22 5.68 18.50
CA LYS A 56 -13.44 4.62 17.86
C LYS A 56 -11.93 4.92 17.83
N GLY A 57 -11.48 6.07 18.34
CA GLY A 57 -10.05 6.40 18.47
C GLY A 57 -9.32 6.69 17.16
N VAL A 58 -10.03 6.75 16.03
CA VAL A 58 -9.45 7.08 14.73
C VAL A 58 -9.75 8.56 14.43
N PRO A 59 -8.75 9.41 14.11
CA PRO A 59 -9.00 10.80 13.71
C PRO A 59 -9.95 10.91 12.50
N PHE A 60 -10.75 11.97 12.46
CA PHE A 60 -11.75 12.17 11.41
C PHE A 60 -11.12 12.19 10.01
N GLU A 61 -9.98 12.85 9.87
CA GLU A 61 -9.24 13.00 8.62
C GLU A 61 -8.83 11.64 8.04
N VAL A 62 -8.36 10.73 8.89
CA VAL A 62 -7.96 9.36 8.50
C VAL A 62 -9.19 8.56 8.07
N TYR A 63 -10.28 8.65 8.82
CA TYR A 63 -11.54 7.98 8.50
C TYR A 63 -12.12 8.47 7.16
N ALA A 64 -12.21 9.79 6.99
CA ALA A 64 -12.74 10.43 5.80
C ALA A 64 -11.86 10.14 4.57
N TYR A 65 -10.53 10.21 4.72
CA TYR A 65 -9.58 9.87 3.65
C TYR A 65 -9.81 8.46 3.13
N ARG A 66 -9.90 7.46 4.01
CA ARG A 66 -10.15 6.06 3.64
C ARG A 66 -11.47 5.89 2.89
N ASN A 67 -12.53 6.54 3.34
CA ASN A 67 -13.84 6.45 2.70
C ASN A 67 -13.87 7.14 1.33
N MET A 68 -13.31 8.34 1.20
CA MET A 68 -13.19 9.06 -0.08
C MET A 68 -12.42 8.26 -1.11
N ARG A 69 -11.28 7.71 -0.69
CA ARG A 69 -10.44 6.84 -1.52
C ARG A 69 -11.22 5.61 -2.01
N ASN A 70 -11.94 4.94 -1.11
CA ASN A 70 -12.72 3.76 -1.46
C ASN A 70 -13.87 4.09 -2.43
N ALA A 71 -14.54 5.23 -2.23
CA ALA A 71 -15.60 5.68 -3.13
C ALA A 71 -15.09 5.93 -4.55
N ILE A 72 -13.94 6.61 -4.70
CA ILE A 72 -13.28 6.79 -6.00
C ILE A 72 -12.97 5.44 -6.65
N VAL A 73 -12.39 4.50 -5.90
CA VAL A 73 -12.06 3.16 -6.42
C VAL A 73 -13.31 2.40 -6.89
N ASP A 74 -14.39 2.46 -6.10
CA ASP A 74 -15.65 1.81 -6.45
C ASP A 74 -16.33 2.48 -7.64
N PHE A 75 -16.21 3.80 -7.79
CA PHE A 75 -16.63 4.51 -8.99
C PHE A 75 -15.85 4.04 -10.23
N LEU A 76 -14.52 3.99 -10.16
CA LEU A 76 -13.67 3.53 -11.26
C LEU A 76 -14.05 2.11 -11.70
N ARG A 77 -14.31 1.21 -10.75
CA ARG A 77 -14.82 -0.15 -11.00
C ARG A 77 -16.14 -0.18 -11.77
N LYS A 78 -17.09 0.67 -11.36
CA LYS A 78 -18.42 0.75 -12.00
C LYS A 78 -18.37 1.29 -13.42
N GLN A 79 -17.41 2.18 -13.70
CA GLN A 79 -17.19 2.71 -15.05
C GLN A 79 -16.50 1.71 -15.99
N GLY A 80 -16.31 0.45 -15.56
CA GLY A 80 -15.77 -0.63 -16.37
C GLY A 80 -14.23 -0.67 -16.41
N TYR A 81 -13.57 0.17 -15.63
CA TYR A 81 -12.15 0.03 -15.35
C TYR A 81 -11.99 -1.06 -14.29
N PHE A 82 -10.99 -1.93 -14.40
CA PHE A 82 -10.71 -2.99 -13.41
C PHE A 82 -11.83 -4.05 -13.29
N SER A 83 -11.96 -4.93 -14.29
CA SER A 83 -12.83 -6.10 -14.17
C SER A 83 -12.24 -7.13 -13.18
N ARG A 84 -13.11 -7.80 -12.40
CA ARG A 84 -12.70 -8.90 -11.52
C ARG A 84 -11.99 -10.01 -12.30
N ALA A 85 -12.38 -10.24 -13.56
CA ALA A 85 -11.72 -11.16 -14.47
C ALA A 85 -10.27 -10.76 -14.79
N GLN A 86 -9.95 -9.46 -14.91
CA GLN A 86 -8.57 -9.00 -15.09
C GLN A 86 -7.74 -9.21 -13.83
N TYR A 87 -8.32 -9.04 -12.64
CA TYR A 87 -7.64 -9.33 -11.37
C TYR A 87 -7.36 -10.84 -11.19
N ASP A 88 -8.34 -11.68 -11.49
CA ASP A 88 -8.16 -13.14 -11.40
C ASP A 88 -7.12 -13.62 -12.44
N LYS A 89 -7.14 -13.04 -13.66
CA LYS A 89 -6.13 -13.29 -14.70
C LYS A 89 -4.73 -12.83 -14.28
N TYR A 90 -4.62 -11.68 -13.61
CA TYR A 90 -3.36 -11.22 -13.03
C TYR A 90 -2.80 -12.24 -12.05
N LYS A 91 -3.63 -12.71 -11.11
CA LYS A 91 -3.20 -13.64 -10.06
C LYS A 91 -2.75 -14.99 -10.63
N ASP A 92 -3.47 -15.51 -11.61
CA ASP A 92 -3.09 -16.72 -12.35
C ASP A 92 -1.74 -16.54 -13.08
N MET A 93 -1.53 -15.40 -13.73
CA MET A 93 -0.27 -15.14 -14.46
C MET A 93 0.90 -14.80 -13.54
N GLU A 94 0.66 -14.14 -12.40
CA GLU A 94 1.64 -13.92 -11.34
C GLU A 94 2.09 -15.27 -10.75
N GLU A 95 1.17 -16.19 -10.51
CA GLU A 95 1.49 -17.55 -10.07
C GLU A 95 2.33 -18.30 -11.10
N LYS A 96 1.95 -18.26 -12.38
CA LYS A 96 2.73 -18.87 -13.48
C LYS A 96 4.13 -18.27 -13.62
N TYR A 97 4.25 -16.95 -13.47
CA TYR A 97 5.55 -16.28 -13.50
C TYR A 97 6.43 -16.71 -12.31
N MET A 98 5.87 -16.75 -11.10
CA MET A 98 6.58 -17.19 -9.90
C MET A 98 7.02 -18.65 -9.95
N HIS A 99 6.29 -19.50 -10.68
CA HIS A 99 6.67 -20.89 -10.96
C HIS A 99 7.58 -21.05 -12.19
N GLY A 100 7.94 -19.95 -12.86
CA GLY A 100 8.82 -19.95 -14.03
C GLY A 100 8.18 -20.55 -15.29
N GLU A 101 6.85 -20.66 -15.31
CA GLU A 101 6.08 -21.19 -16.45
C GLU A 101 5.95 -20.17 -17.58
N ILE A 102 6.05 -18.89 -17.25
CA ILE A 102 6.09 -17.78 -18.21
C ILE A 102 7.31 -16.90 -17.94
N THR A 103 7.80 -16.25 -18.98
CA THR A 103 8.93 -15.32 -18.91
C THR A 103 8.50 -13.95 -18.35
N GLU A 104 9.48 -13.19 -17.89
CA GLU A 104 9.31 -11.79 -17.44
C GLU A 104 8.70 -10.93 -18.55
N ALA A 105 9.12 -11.11 -19.80
CA ALA A 105 8.54 -10.43 -20.96
C ALA A 105 7.08 -10.85 -21.25
N GLU A 106 6.73 -12.11 -21.04
CA GLU A 106 5.34 -12.59 -21.17
C GLU A 106 4.44 -12.09 -20.05
N PHE A 107 4.98 -11.96 -18.83
CA PHE A 107 4.27 -11.35 -17.70
C PHE A 107 4.10 -9.83 -17.89
N ASP A 108 5.15 -9.13 -18.32
CA ASP A 108 5.16 -7.68 -18.58
C ASP A 108 4.30 -7.29 -19.79
N SER A 109 4.05 -8.22 -20.72
CA SER A 109 3.12 -8.01 -21.84
C SER A 109 1.66 -7.82 -21.41
N LEU A 110 1.33 -8.06 -20.13
CA LEU A 110 0.06 -7.70 -19.49
C LEU A 110 -0.01 -6.21 -19.11
N GLU A 111 0.38 -5.34 -20.05
CA GLU A 111 0.26 -3.88 -19.88
C GLU A 111 -1.13 -3.52 -19.34
N GLY A 112 -1.14 -2.82 -18.20
CA GLY A 112 -2.35 -2.35 -17.53
C GLY A 112 -2.94 -3.27 -16.46
N VAL A 113 -2.39 -4.46 -16.20
CA VAL A 113 -2.91 -5.33 -15.10
C VAL A 113 -2.06 -5.21 -13.83
N ALA A 114 -0.73 -5.11 -13.98
CA ALA A 114 0.21 -4.90 -12.87
C ALA A 114 0.15 -3.50 -12.26
N GLU A 115 -0.10 -2.46 -13.08
CA GLU A 115 -0.29 -1.08 -12.62
C GLU A 115 -1.59 -0.89 -11.82
N LEU A 116 -2.52 -1.82 -11.97
CA LEU A 116 -3.91 -1.70 -11.54
C LEU A 116 -4.29 -2.62 -10.38
N SER A 117 -3.32 -3.31 -9.78
CA SER A 117 -3.52 -3.94 -8.48
C SER A 117 -3.91 -2.83 -7.48
N LEU A 118 -5.19 -2.82 -7.09
CA LEU A 118 -5.70 -1.93 -6.04
C LEU A 118 -4.85 -2.04 -4.78
N GLU A 119 -4.30 -3.22 -4.52
CA GLU A 119 -3.35 -3.53 -3.45
C GLU A 119 -2.03 -2.75 -3.61
N SER A 120 -1.45 -2.72 -4.82
CA SER A 120 -0.19 -2.03 -5.12
C SER A 120 -0.35 -0.51 -5.09
N TYR A 121 -1.49 0.00 -5.58
CA TYR A 121 -1.85 1.41 -5.48
C TYR A 121 -2.23 1.81 -4.04
N LEU A 122 -2.95 0.96 -3.30
CA LEU A 122 -3.19 1.11 -1.85
C LEU A 122 -1.86 1.22 -1.10
N MET A 123 -0.92 0.32 -1.38
CA MET A 123 0.39 0.28 -0.72
C MET A 123 1.18 1.58 -0.93
N ARG A 124 1.30 2.05 -2.18
CA ARG A 124 2.00 3.31 -2.49
C ARG A 124 1.34 4.53 -1.82
N VAL A 125 0.01 4.55 -1.78
CA VAL A 125 -0.76 5.64 -1.16
C VAL A 125 -0.64 5.62 0.37
N TYR A 126 -0.55 4.44 1.00
CA TYR A 126 -0.29 4.32 2.44
C TYR A 126 1.16 4.68 2.82
N GLU A 127 2.13 4.38 1.95
CA GLU A 127 3.55 4.69 2.18
C GLU A 127 3.86 6.20 2.05
N GLU A 128 3.08 6.96 1.27
CA GLU A 128 3.37 8.36 0.96
C GLU A 128 2.68 9.41 1.86
N PHE A 129 1.74 9.06 2.75
CA PHE A 129 1.04 10.03 3.60
C PHE A 129 0.73 9.54 5.02
N PRO A 130 1.54 9.91 6.02
CA PRO A 130 1.12 9.96 7.42
C PRO A 130 0.39 11.28 7.71
N SER A 131 -0.68 11.27 8.52
CA SER A 131 -1.21 12.50 9.11
C SER A 131 -1.70 12.37 10.57
N ARG A 132 -0.80 12.82 11.46
CA ARG A 132 -0.98 13.57 12.74
C ARG A 132 -1.63 12.86 13.93
N SER A 133 -0.82 12.10 14.66
CA SER A 133 -0.33 12.56 15.98
C SER A 133 1.20 12.42 16.02
N ASN A 134 1.92 13.45 15.55
CA ASN A 134 3.33 13.34 15.15
C ASN A 134 4.35 13.11 16.28
N ILE A 135 3.93 12.78 17.52
CA ILE A 135 4.87 12.34 18.56
C ILE A 135 4.66 10.86 18.82
N GLU A 136 3.42 10.38 18.92
CA GLU A 136 3.14 8.95 19.09
C GLU A 136 3.42 8.15 17.82
N GLU A 137 3.12 8.68 16.64
CA GLU A 137 3.47 8.03 15.36
C GLU A 137 4.98 8.10 15.08
N GLU A 138 5.65 9.18 15.46
CA GLU A 138 7.11 9.31 15.31
C GLU A 138 7.83 8.39 16.30
N MET A 139 7.36 8.30 17.55
CA MET A 139 7.82 7.30 18.52
C MET A 139 7.48 5.87 18.08
N ALA A 140 6.30 5.60 17.53
CA ALA A 140 5.92 4.29 17.03
C ALA A 140 6.74 3.88 15.80
N ARG A 141 7.08 4.86 14.94
CA ARG A 141 7.95 4.66 13.79
C ARG A 141 9.39 4.44 14.22
N GLU A 142 9.91 5.24 15.15
CA GLU A 142 11.23 5.02 15.75
C GLU A 142 11.31 3.66 16.44
N GLU A 143 10.26 3.29 17.18
CA GLU A 143 10.17 1.98 17.83
C GLU A 143 10.07 0.85 16.80
N LEU A 144 9.27 1.01 15.73
CA LEU A 144 9.22 0.04 14.63
C LEU A 144 10.58 -0.12 13.97
N ILE A 145 11.28 1.00 13.71
CA ILE A 145 12.63 0.99 13.14
C ILE A 145 13.59 0.26 14.09
N LYS A 146 13.53 0.52 15.40
CA LYS A 146 14.33 -0.19 16.42
C LYS A 146 14.02 -1.68 16.43
N VAL A 147 12.75 -2.08 16.44
CA VAL A 147 12.30 -3.47 16.45
C VAL A 147 12.73 -4.20 15.17
N VAL A 148 12.58 -3.56 14.01
CA VAL A 148 13.03 -4.15 12.74
C VAL A 148 14.56 -4.24 12.69
N ALA A 149 15.28 -3.22 13.17
CA ALA A 149 16.74 -3.25 13.24
C ALA A 149 17.25 -4.33 14.21
N GLU A 150 16.57 -4.55 15.33
CA GLU A 150 16.83 -5.66 16.26
C GLU A 150 16.55 -7.00 15.60
N ALA A 151 15.40 -7.17 14.93
CA ALA A 151 15.04 -8.38 14.22
C ALA A 151 16.06 -8.74 13.12
N ILE A 152 16.53 -7.75 12.37
CA ILE A 152 17.60 -7.93 11.38
C ILE A 152 18.89 -8.40 12.05
N LYS A 153 19.18 -7.93 13.26
CA LYS A 153 20.38 -8.29 14.01
C LYS A 153 20.30 -9.66 14.70
N SER A 154 19.15 -10.02 15.27
CA SER A 154 18.96 -11.22 16.09
C SER A 154 18.46 -12.42 15.29
N GLU A 155 17.56 -12.22 14.33
CA GLU A 155 16.86 -13.32 13.66
C GLU A 155 17.51 -13.75 12.35
N LEU A 156 18.17 -12.79 11.67
CA LEU A 156 18.78 -13.04 10.37
C LEU A 156 20.23 -13.45 10.52
N ASP A 157 20.56 -14.58 9.89
CA ASP A 157 21.95 -14.98 9.69
C ASP A 157 22.67 -14.02 8.71
N GLU A 158 23.99 -14.16 8.60
CA GLU A 158 24.82 -13.28 7.79
C GLU A 158 24.40 -13.27 6.31
N LYS A 159 23.99 -14.44 5.78
CA LYS A 159 23.57 -14.57 4.38
C LYS A 159 22.19 -13.95 4.15
N GLU A 160 21.24 -14.19 5.06
CA GLU A 160 19.90 -13.59 5.02
C GLU A 160 20.00 -12.06 5.09
N ARG A 161 20.84 -11.52 5.99
CA ARG A 161 21.06 -10.08 6.15
C ARG A 161 21.69 -9.43 4.92
N LEU A 162 22.68 -10.09 4.33
CA LEU A 162 23.33 -9.63 3.11
C LEU A 162 22.34 -9.60 1.94
N ILE A 163 21.50 -10.63 1.78
CA ILE A 163 20.45 -10.67 0.75
C ILE A 163 19.43 -9.53 0.94
N ILE A 164 18.99 -9.25 2.18
CA ILE A 164 18.09 -8.13 2.47
C ILE A 164 18.76 -6.78 2.14
N THR A 165 20.03 -6.63 2.50
CA THR A 165 20.79 -5.39 2.22
C THR A 165 20.93 -5.14 0.72
N LEU A 166 21.41 -6.15 -0.03
CA LEU A 166 21.56 -6.03 -1.48
C LEU A 166 20.22 -5.79 -2.18
N ARG A 167 19.12 -6.36 -1.67
CA ARG A 167 17.79 -6.19 -2.27
C ARG A 167 17.19 -4.82 -2.00
N TYR A 168 17.21 -4.34 -0.76
CA TYR A 168 16.43 -3.16 -0.34
C TYR A 168 17.26 -1.88 -0.20
N TYR A 169 18.56 -2.00 0.09
CA TYR A 169 19.45 -0.85 0.21
C TYR A 169 20.18 -0.57 -1.10
N GLU A 170 20.74 -1.62 -1.73
CA GLU A 170 21.45 -1.49 -3.02
C GLU A 170 20.51 -1.63 -4.24
N GLY A 171 19.25 -2.03 -4.03
CA GLY A 171 18.23 -2.12 -5.08
C GLY A 171 18.39 -3.26 -6.08
N LEU A 172 19.33 -4.20 -5.84
CA LEU A 172 19.69 -5.26 -6.78
C LEU A 172 18.57 -6.29 -6.96
N ALA A 173 18.44 -6.82 -8.17
CA ALA A 173 17.55 -7.93 -8.51
C ALA A 173 18.10 -9.27 -8.01
N PHE A 174 17.25 -10.29 -7.84
CA PHE A 174 17.69 -11.61 -7.36
C PHE A 174 18.71 -12.29 -8.28
N LYS A 175 18.67 -12.02 -9.58
CA LYS A 175 19.68 -12.49 -10.54
C LYS A 175 21.06 -11.88 -10.23
N GLU A 176 21.13 -10.58 -9.95
CA GLU A 176 22.37 -9.87 -9.62
C GLU A 176 22.92 -10.33 -8.26
N ILE A 177 22.04 -10.49 -7.27
CA ILE A 177 22.40 -11.02 -5.94
C ILE A 177 22.93 -12.45 -6.04
N ALA A 178 22.29 -13.29 -6.86
CA ALA A 178 22.74 -14.65 -7.13
C ALA A 178 24.16 -14.69 -7.69
N HIS A 179 24.49 -13.79 -8.62
CA HIS A 179 25.85 -13.64 -9.15
C HIS A 179 26.85 -13.21 -8.07
N ILE A 180 26.49 -12.27 -7.19
CA ILE A 180 27.36 -11.80 -6.10
C ILE A 180 27.63 -12.90 -5.07
N LEU A 181 26.62 -13.70 -4.75
CA LEU A 181 26.65 -14.69 -3.67
C LEU A 181 27.03 -16.11 -4.14
N ASP A 182 27.28 -16.29 -5.44
CA ASP A 182 27.57 -17.58 -6.07
C ASP A 182 26.55 -18.69 -5.70
N ILE A 183 25.27 -18.34 -5.80
CA ILE A 183 24.13 -19.25 -5.56
C ILE A 183 23.05 -19.05 -6.62
N SER A 184 22.08 -19.96 -6.72
CA SER A 184 20.99 -19.82 -7.70
C SER A 184 20.01 -18.69 -7.31
N PRO A 185 19.38 -18.00 -8.28
CA PRO A 185 18.32 -17.01 -8.01
C PRO A 185 17.15 -17.59 -7.19
N SER A 186 16.79 -18.86 -7.44
CA SER A 186 15.79 -19.58 -6.64
C SER A 186 16.23 -19.69 -5.17
N ARG A 187 17.52 -19.95 -4.92
CA ARG A 187 18.07 -19.99 -3.56
C ARG A 187 18.05 -18.61 -2.90
N VAL A 188 18.35 -17.53 -3.64
CA VAL A 188 18.23 -16.15 -3.15
C VAL A 188 16.79 -15.84 -2.75
N SER A 189 15.81 -16.16 -3.59
CA SER A 189 14.38 -15.95 -3.30
C SER A 189 13.93 -16.74 -2.07
N GLN A 190 14.32 -18.00 -1.93
CA GLN A 190 14.01 -18.79 -0.73
C GLN A 190 14.57 -18.17 0.55
N LEU A 191 15.83 -17.71 0.53
CA LEU A 191 16.46 -17.07 1.68
C LEU A 191 15.84 -15.71 2.00
N HIS A 192 15.49 -14.93 0.99
CA HIS A 192 14.77 -13.67 1.13
C HIS A 192 13.38 -13.86 1.76
N THR A 193 12.57 -14.79 1.23
CA THR A 193 11.25 -15.12 1.78
C THR A 193 11.36 -15.61 3.23
N LYS A 194 12.33 -16.47 3.53
CA LYS A 194 12.59 -16.95 4.89
C LYS A 194 12.96 -15.79 5.83
N ALA A 195 13.82 -14.88 5.38
CA ALA A 195 14.18 -13.69 6.14
C ALA A 195 12.96 -12.80 6.41
N LEU A 196 12.13 -12.52 5.41
CA LEU A 196 10.89 -11.74 5.59
C LEU A 196 9.91 -12.39 6.57
N MET A 197 9.76 -13.72 6.53
CA MET A 197 8.92 -14.44 7.49
C MET A 197 9.43 -14.30 8.93
N LYS A 198 10.75 -14.42 9.14
CA LYS A 198 11.37 -14.21 10.46
C LYS A 198 11.11 -12.80 10.98
N LEU A 199 11.37 -11.78 10.15
CA LEU A 199 11.13 -10.37 10.52
C LEU A 199 9.66 -10.12 10.83
N LYS A 200 8.74 -10.64 10.00
CA LYS A 200 7.29 -10.51 10.21
C LYS A 200 6.84 -11.14 11.54
N ASN A 201 7.34 -12.33 11.85
CA ASN A 201 7.00 -13.02 13.09
C ASN A 201 7.54 -12.27 14.31
N TYR A 202 8.79 -11.80 14.27
CA TYR A 202 9.40 -11.02 15.33
C TYR A 202 8.62 -9.73 15.62
N VAL A 203 8.29 -8.96 14.57
CA VAL A 203 7.48 -7.75 14.69
C VAL A 203 6.09 -8.09 15.25
N LYS A 204 5.44 -9.15 14.75
CA LYS A 204 4.11 -9.56 15.23
C LYS A 204 4.11 -9.94 16.72
N GLU A 205 5.17 -10.60 17.20
CA GLU A 205 5.31 -10.97 18.61
C GLU A 205 5.55 -9.75 19.50
N ARG A 206 6.34 -8.77 19.03
CA ARG A 206 6.61 -7.53 19.75
C ARG A 206 5.38 -6.61 19.83
N TYR A 207 4.52 -6.62 18.81
CA TYR A 207 3.32 -5.77 18.71
C TYR A 207 2.03 -6.38 19.29
N LYS A 208 2.05 -7.63 19.78
CA LYS A 208 0.89 -8.28 20.43
C LYS A 208 0.32 -7.50 21.64
N GLY A 209 1.02 -6.49 22.15
CA GLY A 209 0.56 -5.60 23.23
C GLY A 209 0.11 -4.20 22.81
N TRP A 210 0.09 -3.86 21.52
CA TRP A 210 -0.08 -2.46 21.04
C TRP A 210 -1.32 -2.22 20.18
N VAL A 211 -2.15 -3.24 19.92
CA VAL A 211 -3.38 -3.12 19.12
C VAL A 211 -4.59 -3.10 20.07
N PRO A 212 -5.28 -1.97 20.25
CA PRO A 212 -6.60 -1.97 20.86
C PRO A 212 -7.56 -2.64 19.86
N TYR A 213 -8.30 -3.65 20.33
CA TYR A 213 -9.36 -4.31 19.57
C TYR A 213 -10.45 -3.32 19.11
#